data_AF-A0A1V1PHA2-F1
#
_entry.id   AF-A0A1V1PHA2-F1
#
_cell.length_a   1.000
_cell.length_b   1.000
_cell.length_c   1.000
_cell.angle_alpha   90.00
_cell.angle_beta   90.00
_cell.angle_gamma   90.00
#
_symmetry.space_group_name_H-M   'P 1'
#
loop_
_entity.id
_entity.type
_entity.pdbx_description
1 polymer ?
#
loop_
_entity_poly.entity_id
_entity_poly.type
_entity_poly.pdbx_seq_one_letter_code
_entity_poly.pdbx_strand_id
1 'polypeptide(L)'
;MAVPQDPQSNDEKIFIEFQAYTDEMIRYTTASKVILSCAQDQYTGPVLSVIIYTDAIYQKKAMVIESATGNSSIIGTFKFKEIVLSEMSEQQLIDIDPRLVILAPFTLKSGTSKKELALKCHQWKTSALEVYQDSLKRNVLNVLSLFILNRFRDLTVKEVRAMLNFDLSDTKAGEELMDIGRQEGRKEGREEGQQEIIYSLLCNRFGESLPVQKETIFSTDMSIINRLTQSLFDFKTVEDFGLWWNLNSDASQK
;
A
#
# COMPACT_ATOMS: atom_id res chain seq x y z
N MET A 1 20.79 -2.64 20.35
CA MET A 1 21.77 -1.73 20.95
C MET A 1 23.10 -2.02 20.27
N ALA A 2 23.36 -1.38 19.12
CA ALA A 2 24.59 -1.60 18.35
C ALA A 2 25.63 -0.59 18.81
N VAL A 3 26.84 -1.08 19.05
CA VAL A 3 28.02 -0.32 19.47
C VAL A 3 28.27 0.80 18.44
N PRO A 4 28.56 2.06 18.85
CA PRO A 4 28.93 3.11 17.91
C PRO A 4 30.18 2.66 17.15
N GLN A 5 30.07 2.54 15.83
CA GLN A 5 31.26 2.44 14.99
C GLN A 5 32.04 3.75 15.12
N ASP A 6 33.36 3.63 15.15
CA ASP A 6 34.32 4.72 15.31
C ASP A 6 33.85 6.03 14.64
N PRO A 7 33.64 7.13 15.40
CA PRO A 7 33.21 8.41 14.84
C PRO A 7 34.19 9.01 13.82
N GLN A 8 35.42 8.48 13.76
CA GLN A 8 36.44 8.82 12.75
C GLN A 8 36.59 7.76 11.64
N SER A 9 35.66 6.81 11.51
CA SER A 9 35.70 5.83 10.42
C SER A 9 35.72 6.53 9.05
N ASN A 10 36.66 6.13 8.20
CA ASN A 10 36.73 6.55 6.80
C ASN A 10 35.71 5.81 5.90
N ASP A 11 34.93 4.88 6.46
CA ASP A 11 33.93 4.13 5.70
C ASP A 11 32.72 5.02 5.38
N GLU A 12 32.48 5.27 4.09
CA GLU A 12 31.35 6.08 3.61
C GLU A 12 30.01 5.52 4.13
N LYS A 13 29.28 6.30 4.94
CA LYS A 13 27.94 5.91 5.38
C LYS A 13 26.96 6.09 4.24
N ILE A 14 26.24 5.03 3.90
CA ILE A 14 25.25 5.01 2.82
C ILE A 14 23.85 5.03 3.41
N PHE A 15 23.04 5.99 2.98
CA PHE A 15 21.61 6.08 3.29
C PHE A 15 20.82 5.87 2.01
N ILE A 16 19.80 5.03 2.06
CA ILE A 16 18.94 4.72 0.90
C ILE A 16 17.49 4.95 1.30
N GLU A 17 16.79 5.81 0.57
CA GLU A 17 15.35 6.04 0.70
C GLU A 17 14.65 5.58 -0.58
N PHE A 18 13.60 4.78 -0.45
CA PHE A 18 12.76 4.36 -1.58
C PHE A 18 11.50 5.22 -1.65
N GLN A 19 11.26 5.87 -2.78
CA GLN A 19 10.11 6.74 -3.00
C GLN A 19 9.16 6.14 -4.06
N ALA A 20 8.00 5.68 -3.60
CA ALA A 20 6.98 5.04 -4.44
C ALA A 20 5.64 5.80 -4.51
N TYR A 21 5.59 7.02 -4.00
CA TYR A 21 4.43 7.90 -4.04
C TYR A 21 4.87 9.36 -4.25
N THR A 22 3.92 10.27 -4.47
CA THR A 22 4.25 11.70 -4.57
C THR A 22 4.60 12.24 -3.18
N ASP A 23 5.82 12.73 -3.02
CA ASP A 23 6.25 13.54 -1.88
C ASP A 23 7.14 14.66 -2.42
N GLU A 24 6.62 15.89 -2.39
CA GLU A 24 7.32 17.07 -2.90
C GLU A 24 8.54 17.43 -2.03
N MET A 25 8.53 17.04 -0.76
CA MET A 25 9.57 17.36 0.22
C MET A 25 10.60 16.25 0.41
N ILE A 26 10.52 15.14 -0.34
CA ILE A 26 11.33 13.94 -0.11
C ILE A 26 12.85 14.21 -0.04
N ARG A 27 13.37 15.11 -0.86
CA ARG A 27 14.79 15.51 -0.81
C ARG A 27 15.15 16.17 0.52
N TYR A 28 14.34 17.13 0.98
CA TYR A 28 14.52 17.83 2.25
C TYR A 28 14.38 16.87 3.44
N THR A 29 13.35 16.03 3.41
CA THR A 29 13.09 15.03 4.46
C THR A 29 14.25 14.03 4.54
N THR A 30 14.74 13.54 3.41
CA THR A 30 15.89 12.63 3.34
C THR A 30 17.15 13.31 3.89
N ALA A 31 17.50 14.50 3.39
CA ALA A 31 18.65 15.25 3.88
C ALA A 31 18.58 15.49 5.40
N SER A 32 17.41 15.87 5.91
CA SER A 32 17.18 16.10 7.34
C SER A 32 17.37 14.82 8.16
N LYS A 33 16.82 13.68 7.72
CA LYS A 33 16.99 12.37 8.38
C LYS A 33 18.47 11.97 8.43
N VAL A 34 19.18 12.12 7.32
CA VAL A 34 20.61 11.76 7.24
C VAL A 34 21.46 12.63 8.15
N ILE A 35 21.26 13.96 8.12
CA ILE A 35 21.99 14.90 8.97
C ILE A 35 21.72 14.60 10.45
N LEU A 36 20.45 14.38 10.82
CA LEU A 36 20.07 14.04 12.19
C LEU A 36 20.72 12.74 12.65
N SER A 37 20.72 11.70 11.81
CA SER A 37 21.37 10.42 12.11
C SER A 37 22.88 10.58 12.31
N CYS A 38 23.55 11.36 11.45
CA CYS A 38 24.99 11.63 11.60
C CYS A 38 25.28 12.38 12.91
N ALA A 39 24.46 13.36 13.26
CA ALA A 39 24.61 14.11 14.51
C ALA A 39 24.40 13.22 15.75
N GLN A 40 23.41 12.33 15.73
CA GLN A 40 23.16 11.36 16.81
C GLN A 40 24.33 10.40 17.00
N ASP A 41 24.92 9.95 15.90
CA ASP A 41 26.07 9.04 15.91
C ASP A 41 27.42 9.77 16.14
N GLN A 42 27.42 11.10 16.23
CA GLN A 42 28.63 11.94 16.22
C GLN A 42 29.55 11.64 15.03
N TYR A 43 28.97 11.27 13.89
CA TYR A 43 29.69 10.88 12.69
C TYR A 43 29.95 12.09 11.78
N THR A 44 31.22 12.33 11.46
CA THR A 44 31.65 13.44 10.60
C THR A 44 32.35 12.99 9.32
N GLY A 45 32.34 11.67 9.04
CA GLY A 45 32.94 11.09 7.83
C GLY A 45 32.11 11.32 6.56
N PRO A 46 32.54 10.76 5.42
CA PRO A 46 31.83 10.89 4.14
C PRO A 46 30.45 10.21 4.18
N VAL A 47 29.48 10.81 3.50
CA VAL A 47 28.10 10.33 3.44
C VAL A 47 27.62 10.30 2.00
N LEU A 48 27.02 9.18 1.60
CA LEU A 48 26.28 9.04 0.36
C LEU A 48 24.79 8.83 0.67
N SER A 49 23.97 9.81 0.34
CA SER A 49 22.51 9.71 0.39
C SER A 49 21.96 9.38 -0.99
N VAL A 50 21.16 8.33 -1.10
CA VAL A 50 20.55 7.87 -2.35
C VAL A 50 19.03 7.87 -2.21
N ILE A 51 18.33 8.56 -3.11
CA ILE A 51 16.89 8.37 -3.29
C ILE A 51 16.65 7.50 -4.52
N ILE A 52 15.91 6.41 -4.33
CA ILE A 52 15.47 5.51 -5.40
C ILE A 52 13.99 5.75 -5.64
N TYR A 53 13.67 6.40 -6.76
CA TYR A 53 12.30 6.61 -7.22
C TYR A 53 11.85 5.40 -8.04
N THR A 54 10.68 4.85 -7.71
CA THR A 54 10.11 3.75 -8.51
C THR A 54 9.56 4.23 -9.85
N ASP A 55 9.27 5.53 -9.99
CA ASP A 55 8.82 6.15 -11.23
C ASP A 55 9.27 7.62 -11.33
N ALA A 56 9.60 8.06 -12.54
CA ALA A 56 10.00 9.43 -12.86
C ALA A 56 8.95 10.48 -12.45
N ILE A 57 7.66 10.12 -12.40
CA ILE A 57 6.61 11.03 -11.94
C ILE A 57 6.84 11.49 -10.49
N TYR A 58 7.42 10.65 -9.63
CA TYR A 58 7.69 10.99 -8.24
C TYR A 58 8.89 11.93 -8.13
N GLN A 59 9.96 11.66 -8.87
CA GLN A 59 11.13 12.54 -8.91
C GLN A 59 10.79 13.94 -9.45
N LYS A 60 10.00 14.01 -10.52
CA LYS A 60 9.62 15.29 -11.15
C LYS A 60 8.82 16.20 -10.24
N LYS A 61 8.11 15.63 -9.25
CA LYS A 61 7.36 16.38 -8.25
C LYS A 61 8.21 16.78 -7.04
N ALA A 62 9.37 16.18 -6.83
CA ALA A 62 10.26 16.54 -5.73
C ALA A 62 10.82 17.96 -5.97
N MET A 63 10.70 18.83 -4.97
CA MET A 63 11.26 20.18 -5.01
C MET A 63 12.78 20.14 -4.97
N VAL A 64 13.44 21.04 -5.69
CA VAL A 64 14.91 21.14 -5.67
C VAL A 64 15.36 21.69 -4.31
N ILE A 65 16.46 21.16 -3.77
CA ILE A 65 17.17 21.79 -2.66
C ILE A 65 18.11 22.82 -3.26
N GLU A 66 17.75 24.10 -3.15
CA GLU A 66 18.68 25.18 -3.45
C GLU A 66 19.66 25.30 -2.29
N SER A 67 20.93 24.95 -2.51
CA SER A 67 21.96 25.19 -1.49
C SER A 67 22.19 26.70 -1.38
N ALA A 68 21.88 27.31 -0.24
CA ALA A 68 22.35 28.64 0.10
C ALA A 68 23.88 28.55 0.37
N THR A 69 24.69 28.54 -0.68
CA THR A 69 26.15 28.63 -0.54
C THR A 69 26.55 30.07 -0.26
N GLY A 70 26.28 30.53 0.96
CA GLY A 70 26.99 31.66 1.57
C GLY A 70 28.24 31.14 2.27
N ASN A 71 29.41 31.69 1.92
CA ASN A 71 30.77 31.43 2.45
C ASN A 71 30.84 30.70 3.80
N SER A 72 30.61 29.39 3.81
CA SER A 72 30.78 28.55 4.98
C SER A 72 31.17 27.15 4.52
N SER A 73 32.25 26.66 5.11
CA SER A 73 32.84 25.35 4.88
C SER A 73 31.81 24.27 5.22
N ILE A 74 31.29 23.57 4.21
CA ILE A 74 30.58 22.31 4.43
C ILE A 74 31.64 21.34 4.98
N ILE A 75 31.61 21.10 6.29
CA ILE A 75 32.47 20.12 6.95
C ILE A 75 31.92 18.74 6.58
N GLY A 76 32.51 18.10 5.57
CA GLY A 76 32.21 16.72 5.16
C GLY A 76 31.82 16.58 3.69
N THR A 77 32.14 15.42 3.10
CA THR A 77 31.74 15.07 1.74
C THR A 77 30.33 14.47 1.77
N PHE A 78 29.30 15.32 1.71
CA PHE A 78 27.92 14.88 1.58
C PHE A 78 27.55 14.78 0.10
N LYS A 79 27.39 13.56 -0.41
CA LYS A 79 26.94 13.29 -1.77
C LYS A 79 25.47 12.91 -1.77
N PHE A 80 24.75 13.44 -2.75
CA PHE A 80 23.35 13.12 -2.97
C PHE A 80 23.20 12.53 -4.37
N LYS A 81 22.59 11.35 -4.47
CA LYS A 81 22.35 10.65 -5.74
C LYS A 81 20.87 10.30 -5.85
N GLU A 82 20.34 10.46 -7.05
CA GLU A 82 18.98 10.03 -7.37
C GLU A 82 19.04 8.92 -8.43
N ILE A 83 18.22 7.89 -8.25
CA ILE A 83 18.07 6.78 -9.18
C ILE A 83 16.58 6.67 -9.51
N VAL A 84 16.24 6.58 -10.79
CA VAL A 84 14.86 6.44 -11.25
C VAL A 84 14.71 5.10 -11.95
N LEU A 85 14.06 4.14 -11.28
CA LEU A 85 13.99 2.76 -11.77
C LEU A 85 13.23 2.67 -13.11
N SER A 86 12.22 3.51 -13.34
CA SER A 86 11.44 3.53 -14.58
C SER A 86 12.21 4.05 -15.80
N GLU A 87 13.38 4.65 -15.58
CA GLU A 87 14.27 5.13 -16.66
C GLU A 87 15.44 4.18 -16.88
N MET A 88 15.62 3.20 -16.02
CA MET A 88 16.63 2.14 -16.18
C MET A 88 16.09 1.01 -17.05
N SER A 89 17.00 0.33 -17.75
CA SER A 89 16.70 -0.96 -18.35
C SER A 89 16.91 -2.11 -17.35
N GLU A 90 16.22 -3.23 -17.57
CA GLU A 90 16.42 -4.46 -16.81
C GLU A 90 17.88 -4.93 -16.85
N GLN A 91 18.53 -4.83 -18.01
CA GLN A 91 19.94 -5.23 -18.17
C GLN A 91 20.87 -4.37 -17.31
N GLN A 92 20.62 -3.05 -17.22
CA GLN A 92 21.42 -2.17 -16.36
C GLN A 92 21.33 -2.57 -14.89
N LEU A 93 20.17 -3.04 -14.41
CA LEU A 93 20.04 -3.55 -13.04
C LEU A 93 20.86 -4.83 -12.84
N ILE A 94 20.76 -5.77 -13.78
CA ILE A 94 21.43 -7.07 -13.70
C ILE A 94 22.96 -6.91 -13.79
N ASP A 95 23.44 -6.00 -14.63
CA ASP A 95 24.87 -5.70 -14.79
C ASP A 95 25.47 -5.09 -13.51
N ILE A 96 24.68 -4.36 -12.73
CA ILE A 96 25.09 -3.86 -11.41
C ILE A 96 25.20 -5.03 -10.43
N ASP A 97 24.12 -5.80 -10.30
CA ASP A 97 24.07 -7.00 -9.48
C ASP A 97 22.87 -7.86 -9.89
N PRO A 98 23.06 -9.15 -10.23
CA PRO A 98 21.96 -10.04 -10.61
C PRO A 98 20.83 -10.14 -9.58
N ARG A 99 21.10 -9.87 -8.29
CA ARG A 99 20.09 -9.83 -7.22
C ARG A 99 19.07 -8.71 -7.44
N LEU A 100 19.45 -7.63 -8.11
CA LEU A 100 18.55 -6.50 -8.38
C LEU A 100 17.42 -6.82 -9.36
N VAL A 101 17.35 -8.05 -9.90
CA VAL A 101 16.21 -8.53 -10.67
C VAL A 101 14.88 -8.36 -9.93
N ILE A 102 14.88 -8.33 -8.59
CA ILE A 102 13.66 -8.04 -7.81
C ILE A 102 13.08 -6.65 -8.12
N LEU A 103 13.91 -5.68 -8.52
CA LEU A 103 13.50 -4.32 -8.89
C LEU A 103 13.11 -4.19 -10.36
N ALA A 104 13.31 -5.23 -11.17
CA ALA A 104 13.00 -5.23 -12.60
C ALA A 104 11.56 -4.83 -12.96
N PRO A 105 10.51 -5.12 -12.14
CA PRO A 105 9.15 -4.65 -12.44
C PRO A 105 9.06 -3.14 -12.65
N PHE A 106 9.87 -2.35 -11.95
CA PHE A 106 9.85 -0.90 -12.05
C PHE A 106 10.50 -0.36 -13.33
N THR A 107 11.31 -1.17 -14.03
CA THR A 107 11.89 -0.80 -15.34
C THR A 107 10.88 -0.89 -16.48
N LEU A 108 9.77 -1.59 -16.29
CA LEU A 108 8.69 -1.65 -17.26
C LEU A 108 7.78 -0.42 -17.16
N LYS A 109 7.22 -0.03 -18.31
CA LYS A 109 6.18 1.01 -18.37
C LYS A 109 4.88 0.46 -17.77
N SER A 110 4.13 1.29 -17.07
CA SER A 110 2.85 0.91 -16.46
C SER A 110 1.82 0.39 -17.47
N GLY A 111 1.92 0.80 -18.75
CA GLY A 111 1.07 0.32 -19.84
C GLY A 111 1.52 -0.96 -20.54
N THR A 112 2.48 -1.71 -20.01
CA THR A 112 2.93 -2.99 -20.60
C THR A 112 1.78 -3.99 -20.66
N SER A 113 1.67 -4.71 -21.79
CA SER A 113 0.58 -5.69 -22.00
C SER A 113 0.68 -6.86 -21.02
N LYS A 114 -0.48 -7.43 -20.62
CA LYS A 114 -0.51 -8.60 -19.71
C LYS A 114 0.28 -9.81 -20.24
N LYS A 115 0.30 -10.01 -21.57
CA LYS A 115 1.05 -11.10 -22.21
C LYS A 115 2.56 -10.92 -22.07
N GLU A 116 3.04 -9.71 -22.33
CA GLU A 116 4.46 -9.36 -22.16
C GLU A 116 4.87 -9.43 -20.69
N LEU A 117 4.03 -8.89 -19.80
CA LEU A 117 4.27 -8.94 -18.37
C LEU A 117 4.36 -10.37 -17.84
N ALA A 118 3.48 -11.28 -18.29
CA ALA A 118 3.54 -12.69 -17.90
C ALA A 118 4.88 -13.35 -18.30
N LEU A 119 5.36 -13.07 -19.52
CA LEU A 119 6.67 -13.56 -19.97
C LEU A 119 7.80 -13.03 -19.09
N LYS A 120 7.76 -11.74 -18.75
CA LYS A 120 8.74 -11.09 -17.87
C LYS A 120 8.71 -11.63 -16.44
N CYS A 121 7.52 -11.85 -15.87
CA CYS A 121 7.34 -12.48 -14.57
C CYS A 121 8.02 -13.85 -14.48
N HIS A 122 7.87 -14.69 -15.52
CA HIS A 122 8.57 -15.98 -15.58
C HIS A 122 10.09 -15.82 -15.62
N GLN A 123 10.61 -14.88 -16.42
CA GLN A 123 12.05 -14.60 -16.49
C GLN A 123 12.59 -14.14 -15.13
N TRP A 124 11.97 -13.14 -14.52
CA TRP A 124 12.41 -12.60 -13.23
C TRP A 124 12.36 -13.64 -12.11
N LYS A 125 11.32 -14.49 -12.09
CA LYS A 125 11.25 -15.61 -11.16
C LYS A 125 12.44 -16.54 -11.32
N THR A 126 12.73 -16.98 -12.54
CA THR A 126 13.85 -17.90 -12.80
C THR A 126 15.16 -17.27 -12.34
N SER A 127 15.46 -16.05 -12.77
CA SER A 127 16.67 -15.33 -12.36
C SER A 127 16.76 -15.15 -10.84
N ALA A 128 15.65 -14.81 -10.18
CA ALA A 128 15.63 -14.65 -8.73
C ALA A 128 15.92 -15.98 -8.00
N LEU A 129 15.41 -17.11 -8.49
CA LEU A 129 15.65 -18.42 -7.89
C LEU A 129 17.06 -18.97 -8.17
N GLU A 130 17.73 -18.49 -9.21
CA GLU A 130 19.12 -18.85 -9.52
C GLU A 130 20.11 -18.05 -8.65
N VAL A 131 19.84 -16.77 -8.40
CA VAL A 131 20.80 -15.87 -7.74
C VAL A 131 20.68 -15.90 -6.21
N TYR A 132 19.48 -16.08 -5.68
CA TYR A 132 19.26 -16.06 -4.22
C TYR A 132 19.36 -17.44 -3.57
N GLN A 133 19.90 -17.47 -2.35
CA GLN A 133 20.00 -18.68 -1.54
C GLN A 133 18.63 -19.30 -1.26
N ASP A 134 18.56 -20.63 -1.13
CA ASP A 134 17.31 -21.39 -0.95
C ASP A 134 16.45 -20.87 0.20
N SER A 135 17.06 -20.50 1.33
CA SER A 135 16.37 -19.95 2.50
C SER A 135 15.65 -18.63 2.24
N LEU A 136 16.08 -17.87 1.22
CA LEU A 136 15.54 -16.55 0.88
C LEU A 136 14.61 -16.58 -0.33
N LYS A 137 14.63 -17.65 -1.14
CA LYS A 137 13.85 -17.76 -2.39
C LYS A 137 12.39 -17.36 -2.21
N ARG A 138 11.78 -17.82 -1.12
CA ARG A 138 10.38 -17.52 -0.81
C ARG A 138 10.14 -16.04 -0.51
N ASN A 139 10.97 -15.43 0.32
CA ASN A 139 10.87 -14.01 0.65
C ASN A 139 11.09 -13.13 -0.60
N VAL A 140 12.02 -13.53 -1.44
CA VAL A 140 12.33 -12.85 -2.71
C VAL A 140 11.13 -12.89 -3.66
N LEU A 141 10.47 -14.04 -3.81
CA LEU A 141 9.26 -14.14 -4.65
C LEU A 141 8.09 -13.33 -4.07
N ASN A 142 7.97 -13.23 -2.75
CA ASN A 142 6.96 -12.36 -2.11
C ASN A 142 7.21 -10.89 -2.45
N VAL A 143 8.46 -10.42 -2.28
CA VAL A 143 8.85 -9.04 -2.60
C VAL A 143 8.61 -8.73 -4.07
N LEU A 144 9.02 -9.63 -4.97
CA LEU A 144 8.78 -9.49 -6.40
C LEU A 144 7.28 -9.38 -6.72
N SER A 145 6.45 -10.23 -6.09
CA SER A 145 4.98 -10.21 -6.27
C SER A 145 4.38 -8.88 -5.81
N LEU A 146 4.81 -8.36 -4.65
CA LEU A 146 4.36 -7.08 -4.11
C LEU A 146 4.74 -5.91 -5.03
N PHE A 147 5.95 -5.93 -5.59
CA PHE A 147 6.38 -4.90 -6.53
C PHE A 147 5.62 -4.93 -7.85
N ILE A 148 5.29 -6.12 -8.37
CA ILE A 148 4.42 -6.25 -9.55
C ILE A 148 3.03 -5.68 -9.27
N LEU A 149 2.41 -6.03 -8.13
CA LEU A 149 1.09 -5.51 -7.75
C LEU A 149 1.10 -3.98 -7.58
N ASN A 150 2.15 -3.44 -6.95
CA ASN A 150 2.26 -2.00 -6.74
C ASN A 150 2.45 -1.24 -8.07
N ARG A 151 3.27 -1.79 -8.97
CA ARG A 151 3.56 -1.20 -10.28
C ARG A 151 2.36 -1.27 -11.23
N PHE A 152 1.65 -2.39 -11.24
CA PHE A 152 0.55 -2.68 -12.15
C PHE A 152 -0.77 -2.80 -11.37
N ARG A 153 -1.34 -1.65 -11.02
CA ARG A 153 -2.51 -1.56 -10.12
C ARG A 153 -3.78 -2.21 -10.66
N ASP A 154 -3.86 -2.45 -11.97
CA ASP A 154 -4.99 -3.13 -12.62
C ASP A 154 -4.90 -4.66 -12.52
N LEU A 155 -3.85 -5.20 -11.91
CA LEU A 155 -3.71 -6.64 -11.69
C LEU A 155 -4.30 -7.06 -10.36
N THR A 156 -5.01 -8.18 -10.41
CA THR A 156 -5.45 -8.90 -9.21
C THR A 156 -4.33 -9.78 -8.66
N VAL A 157 -4.41 -10.09 -7.37
CA VAL A 157 -3.53 -11.07 -6.72
C VAL A 157 -3.54 -12.42 -7.45
N LYS A 158 -4.71 -12.85 -7.94
CA LYS A 158 -4.86 -14.11 -8.70
C LYS A 158 -4.07 -14.09 -10.01
N GLU A 159 -4.11 -12.99 -10.74
CA GLU A 159 -3.36 -12.83 -11.99
C GLU A 159 -1.85 -12.86 -11.74
N VAL A 160 -1.36 -12.17 -10.72
CA VAL A 160 0.08 -12.17 -10.39
C VAL A 160 0.54 -13.57 -9.94
N ARG A 161 -0.25 -14.28 -9.13
CA ARG A 161 0.04 -15.68 -8.77
C ARG A 161 0.11 -16.59 -9.98
N ALA A 162 -0.80 -16.43 -10.95
CA ALA A 162 -0.79 -17.20 -12.18
C ALA A 162 0.45 -16.90 -13.04
N MET A 163 0.83 -15.63 -13.17
CA MET A 163 2.01 -15.20 -13.94
C MET A 163 3.32 -15.68 -13.31
N LEU A 164 3.40 -15.72 -11.98
CA LEU A 164 4.58 -16.21 -11.28
C LEU A 164 4.53 -17.73 -11.01
N ASN A 165 3.39 -18.40 -11.22
CA ASN A 165 3.13 -19.74 -10.72
C ASN A 165 3.64 -19.91 -9.27
N PHE A 166 3.21 -18.99 -8.40
CA PHE A 166 3.67 -18.83 -7.02
C PHE A 166 2.46 -18.50 -6.13
N ASP A 167 2.35 -19.16 -4.99
CA ASP A 167 1.21 -18.97 -4.09
C ASP A 167 1.54 -18.02 -2.93
N LEU A 168 0.90 -16.84 -2.92
CA LEU A 168 1.01 -15.89 -1.82
C LEU A 168 0.19 -16.30 -0.59
N SER A 169 -0.71 -17.29 -0.69
CA SER A 169 -1.60 -17.65 0.44
C SER A 169 -0.90 -18.37 1.57
N ASP A 170 0.27 -18.95 1.33
CA ASP A 170 1.07 -19.54 2.42
C ASP A 170 1.86 -18.47 3.22
N THR A 171 1.81 -17.19 2.85
CA THR A 171 2.59 -16.12 3.52
C THR A 171 1.84 -15.59 4.73
N LYS A 172 2.55 -15.17 5.80
CA LYS A 172 1.89 -14.54 6.97
C LYS A 172 1.01 -13.34 6.59
N ALA A 173 1.48 -12.49 5.68
CA ALA A 173 0.68 -11.37 5.17
C ALA A 173 -0.52 -11.83 4.32
N GLY A 174 -0.36 -12.91 3.55
CA GLY A 174 -1.44 -13.52 2.77
C GLY A 174 -2.50 -14.18 3.66
N GLU A 175 -2.08 -14.88 4.71
CA GLU A 175 -2.94 -15.44 5.76
C GLU A 175 -3.70 -14.33 6.48
N GLU A 176 -3.00 -13.27 6.93
CA GLU A 176 -3.63 -12.11 7.58
C GLU A 176 -4.65 -11.43 6.66
N LEU A 177 -4.33 -11.22 5.38
CA LEU A 177 -5.28 -10.64 4.42
C LEU A 177 -6.48 -11.56 4.15
N MET A 178 -6.27 -12.87 4.11
CA MET A 178 -7.36 -13.85 3.99
C MET A 178 -8.25 -13.87 5.23
N ASP A 179 -7.65 -13.76 6.42
CA ASP A 179 -8.37 -13.70 7.68
C ASP A 179 -9.15 -12.39 7.83
N ILE A 180 -8.56 -11.24 7.47
CA ILE A 180 -9.27 -9.95 7.40
C ILE A 180 -10.45 -10.06 6.43
N GLY A 181 -10.24 -10.57 5.22
CA GLY A 181 -11.31 -10.74 4.24
C GLY A 181 -12.41 -11.69 4.71
N ARG A 182 -12.07 -12.75 5.43
CA ARG A 182 -13.04 -13.67 6.04
C ARG A 182 -13.81 -13.03 7.19
N GLN A 183 -13.15 -12.19 7.99
CA GLN A 183 -13.78 -11.46 9.09
C GLN A 183 -14.74 -10.38 8.57
N GLU A 184 -14.30 -9.56 7.63
CA GLU A 184 -15.14 -8.55 6.97
C GLU A 184 -16.32 -9.20 6.25
N GLY A 185 -16.10 -10.22 5.42
CA GLY A 185 -17.21 -10.90 4.74
C GLY A 185 -18.21 -11.58 5.68
N ARG A 186 -17.78 -12.04 6.85
CA ARG A 186 -18.69 -12.54 7.91
C ARG A 186 -19.46 -11.41 8.58
N LYS A 187 -18.84 -10.24 8.73
CA LYS A 187 -19.48 -9.06 9.31
C LYS A 187 -20.51 -8.50 8.34
N GLU A 188 -20.10 -8.20 7.10
CA GLU A 188 -20.98 -7.74 6.02
C GLU A 188 -22.17 -8.70 5.83
N GLY A 189 -21.92 -10.01 5.72
CA GLY A 189 -23.02 -10.99 5.56
C GLY A 189 -23.99 -11.07 6.75
N ARG A 190 -23.54 -10.72 7.97
CA ARG A 190 -24.44 -10.61 9.13
C ARG A 190 -25.26 -9.32 9.09
N GLU A 191 -24.65 -8.22 8.69
CA GLU A 191 -25.27 -6.90 8.59
C GLU A 191 -26.33 -6.90 7.48
N GLU A 192 -25.96 -7.33 6.27
CA GLU A 192 -26.90 -7.50 5.15
C GLU A 192 -28.04 -8.47 5.50
N GLY A 193 -27.72 -9.58 6.18
CA GLY A 193 -28.72 -10.54 6.64
C GLY A 193 -29.72 -9.93 7.63
N GLN A 194 -29.25 -9.08 8.55
CA GLN A 194 -30.14 -8.37 9.50
C GLN A 194 -31.03 -7.36 8.77
N GLN A 195 -30.47 -6.59 7.84
CA GLN A 195 -31.23 -5.61 7.05
C GLN A 195 -32.30 -6.30 6.17
N GLU A 196 -31.97 -7.43 5.53
CA GLU A 196 -32.92 -8.21 4.72
C GLU A 196 -34.06 -8.78 5.57
N ILE A 197 -33.76 -9.30 6.76
CA ILE A 197 -34.77 -9.81 7.69
C ILE A 197 -35.70 -8.68 8.13
N ILE A 198 -35.16 -7.52 8.51
CA ILE A 198 -35.95 -6.38 8.97
C ILE A 198 -36.84 -5.85 7.84
N TYR A 199 -36.28 -5.68 6.64
CA TYR A 199 -37.05 -5.26 5.47
C TYR A 199 -38.19 -6.23 5.18
N SER A 200 -37.91 -7.53 5.18
CA SER A 200 -38.93 -8.57 4.98
C SER A 200 -40.01 -8.54 6.06
N LEU A 201 -39.65 -8.31 7.33
CA LEU A 201 -40.61 -8.20 8.44
C LEU A 201 -41.51 -6.96 8.29
N LEU A 202 -40.94 -5.82 7.90
CA LEU A 202 -41.70 -4.60 7.63
C LEU A 202 -42.68 -4.80 6.47
N CYS A 203 -42.23 -5.39 5.35
CA CYS A 203 -43.09 -5.72 4.21
C CYS A 203 -44.21 -6.70 4.60
N ASN A 204 -43.88 -7.74 5.39
CA ASN A 204 -44.88 -8.71 5.85
C ASN A 204 -45.92 -8.08 6.79
N ARG A 205 -45.54 -7.09 7.59
CA ARG A 205 -46.43 -6.44 8.56
C ARG A 205 -47.29 -5.33 7.95
N PHE A 206 -46.70 -4.53 7.08
CA PHE A 206 -47.31 -3.28 6.58
C PHE A 206 -47.58 -3.29 5.07
N GLY A 207 -47.20 -4.36 4.37
CA GLY A 207 -47.28 -4.47 2.91
C GLY A 207 -46.04 -3.90 2.21
N GLU A 208 -45.96 -4.10 0.89
CA GLU A 208 -44.79 -3.72 0.08
C GLU A 208 -44.63 -2.19 -0.08
N SER A 209 -45.67 -1.40 0.20
CA SER A 209 -45.64 0.06 0.07
C SER A 209 -45.08 0.74 1.32
N LEU A 210 -43.83 0.42 1.68
CA LEU A 210 -43.14 1.05 2.80
C LEU A 210 -42.73 2.50 2.48
N PRO A 211 -42.66 3.39 3.49
CA PRO A 211 -42.24 4.78 3.33
C PRO A 211 -40.73 4.94 3.09
N VAL A 212 -39.95 3.84 3.18
CA VAL A 212 -38.50 3.81 3.03
C VAL A 212 -38.13 2.74 2.00
N GLN A 213 -37.26 3.07 1.06
CA GLN A 213 -36.80 2.13 0.03
C GLN A 213 -35.84 1.09 0.62
N LYS A 214 -35.82 -0.10 0.02
CA LYS A 214 -34.95 -1.21 0.45
C LYS A 214 -33.49 -0.77 0.47
N GLU A 215 -33.04 -0.11 -0.58
CA GLU A 215 -31.67 0.37 -0.76
C GLU A 215 -31.27 1.37 0.33
N THR A 216 -32.21 2.19 0.80
CA THR A 216 -31.97 3.13 1.91
C THR A 216 -31.72 2.37 3.20
N ILE A 217 -32.49 1.31 3.49
CA ILE A 217 -32.28 0.47 4.67
C ILE A 217 -30.93 -0.25 4.60
N PHE A 218 -30.54 -0.74 3.42
CA PHE A 218 -29.31 -1.50 3.21
C PHE A 218 -28.04 -0.64 3.26
N SER A 219 -28.14 0.63 2.89
CA SER A 219 -27.04 1.59 2.96
C SER A 219 -26.96 2.36 4.29
N THR A 220 -27.93 2.14 5.19
CA THR A 220 -27.98 2.82 6.49
C THR A 220 -27.04 2.18 7.50
N ASP A 221 -26.44 3.01 8.36
CA ASP A 221 -25.57 2.57 9.46
C ASP A 221 -26.26 1.58 10.40
N MET A 222 -25.55 0.51 10.77
CA MET A 222 -26.09 -0.57 11.59
C MET A 222 -26.57 -0.13 12.97
N SER A 223 -26.13 1.01 13.51
CA SER A 223 -26.66 1.55 14.76
C SER A 223 -28.14 1.95 14.62
N ILE A 224 -28.55 2.49 13.48
CA ILE A 224 -29.96 2.81 13.21
C ILE A 224 -30.74 1.51 13.02
N ILE A 225 -30.20 0.54 12.28
CA ILE A 225 -30.83 -0.77 12.05
C ILE A 225 -31.05 -1.53 13.37
N ASN A 226 -30.09 -1.47 14.29
CA ASN A 226 -30.23 -2.07 15.61
C ASN A 226 -31.32 -1.39 16.46
N ARG A 227 -31.42 -0.05 16.41
CA ARG A 227 -32.52 0.66 17.07
C ARG A 227 -33.88 0.34 16.42
N LEU A 228 -33.92 0.23 15.09
CA LEU A 228 -35.12 -0.16 14.36
C LEU A 228 -35.59 -1.55 14.81
N THR A 229 -34.67 -2.50 14.97
CA THR A 229 -34.97 -3.85 15.44
C THR A 229 -35.65 -3.84 16.82
N GLN A 230 -35.23 -2.93 17.71
CA GLN A 230 -35.80 -2.82 19.06
C GLN A 230 -37.20 -2.20 19.06
N SER A 231 -37.45 -1.22 18.19
CA SER A 231 -38.74 -0.54 18.08
C SER A 231 -39.72 -1.22 17.11
N LEU A 232 -39.26 -2.20 16.34
CA LEU A 232 -40.01 -2.82 15.24
C LEU A 232 -41.41 -3.27 15.65
N PHE A 233 -41.54 -3.86 16.85
CA PHE A 233 -42.79 -4.40 17.33
C PHE A 233 -43.76 -3.34 17.88
N ASP A 234 -43.26 -2.17 18.26
CA ASP A 234 -44.04 -1.07 18.84
C ASP A 234 -44.87 -0.30 17.80
N PHE A 235 -44.47 -0.34 16.53
CA PHE A 235 -45.19 0.33 15.44
C PHE A 235 -46.57 -0.29 15.23
N LYS A 236 -47.64 0.50 15.34
CA LYS A 236 -49.01 0.02 15.11
C LYS A 236 -49.42 0.19 13.66
N THR A 237 -48.91 1.22 12.98
CA THR A 237 -49.17 1.49 11.56
C THR A 237 -47.88 1.74 10.78
N VAL A 238 -48.00 1.81 9.45
CA VAL A 238 -46.86 2.11 8.57
C VAL A 238 -46.38 3.56 8.74
N GLU A 239 -47.27 4.47 9.12
CA GLU A 239 -46.94 5.86 9.45
C GLU A 239 -46.08 5.97 10.71
N ASP A 240 -46.32 5.14 11.73
CA ASP A 240 -45.48 5.09 12.95
C ASP A 240 -44.02 4.77 12.59
N PHE A 241 -43.82 3.78 11.71
CA PHE A 241 -42.50 3.43 11.19
C PHE A 241 -41.88 4.59 10.40
N GLY A 242 -42.63 5.23 9.50
CA GLY A 242 -42.14 6.36 8.72
C GLY A 242 -41.69 7.54 9.59
N LEU A 243 -42.47 7.89 10.62
CA LEU A 243 -42.12 8.94 11.58
C LEU A 243 -40.87 8.58 12.39
N TRP A 244 -40.81 7.33 12.89
CA TRP A 244 -39.63 6.84 13.62
C TRP A 244 -38.37 6.89 12.75
N TRP A 245 -38.47 6.47 11.49
CA TRP A 245 -37.35 6.45 10.56
C TRP A 245 -36.79 7.85 10.36
N ASN A 246 -37.62 8.82 9.98
CA ASN A 246 -37.20 10.20 9.73
C ASN A 246 -36.50 10.83 10.95
N LEU A 247 -37.01 10.58 12.17
CA LEU A 247 -36.42 11.11 13.41
C LEU A 247 -35.04 10.50 13.72
N ASN A 248 -34.78 9.27 13.29
CA ASN A 248 -33.57 8.51 13.65
C ASN A 248 -32.53 8.43 12.52
N SER A 249 -32.93 8.61 11.26
CA SER A 249 -32.05 8.57 10.09
C SER A 249 -31.33 9.90 9.84
N ASP A 250 -31.95 11.05 10.13
CA ASP A 250 -31.37 12.38 9.92
C ASP A 250 -30.29 12.76 10.97
N ALA A 251 -30.30 12.12 12.14
CA ALA A 251 -29.34 12.39 13.20
C ALA A 251 -27.90 11.94 12.89
N SER A 252 -27.67 11.26 11.76
CA SER A 252 -26.35 10.78 11.32
C SER A 252 -25.64 11.71 10.32
N GLN A 253 -26.20 12.90 10.04
CA GLN A 253 -25.58 13.93 9.17
C GLN A 253 -25.01 15.15 9.92
N LYS A 254 -24.82 15.08 11.24
CA LYS A 254 -24.16 16.14 12.03
C LYS A 254 -22.91 15.66 12.74
#